data_AF-A0A7K2JM44-F1
#
_entry.id   AF-A0A7K2JM44-F1
#
_cell.length_a   1.000
_cell.length_b   1.000
_cell.length_c   1.000
_cell.angle_alpha   90.00
_cell.angle_beta   90.00
_cell.angle_gamma   90.00
#
_symmetry.space_group_name_H-M   'P 1'
#
loop_
_entity.id
_entity.type
_entity.pdbx_description
1 polymer ?
#
loop_
_entity_poly.entity_id
_entity_poly.type
_entity_poly.pdbx_seq_one_letter_code
_entity_poly.pdbx_strand_id
1 'polypeptide(L)'
;THFEDPLAHLAVSLDAQRAVQVACHDLAHEYAGGRWVALGGGGYAVVEVVPRSWTHLVGIAAGRPVAPETVIPEGWRREVFARTRSLGPVRMTDGRWPVAWASWEAGYDPADRLDQAVVAARRAVFPLRGLLA
;
A
#
# COMPACT_ATOMS: atom_id res chain seq x y z
N THR A 1 -7.74 -2.32 2.31
CA THR A 1 -6.98 -3.49 2.79
C THR A 1 -6.68 -4.41 1.62
N HIS A 2 -5.85 -5.44 1.78
CA HIS A 2 -5.51 -6.39 0.70
C HIS A 2 -6.70 -7.27 0.30
N PHE A 3 -6.75 -7.76 -0.94
CA PHE A 3 -7.85 -8.63 -1.40
C PHE A 3 -7.96 -9.98 -0.65
N GLU A 4 -6.89 -10.42 0.00
CA GLU A 4 -6.88 -11.64 0.84
C GLU A 4 -7.18 -11.38 2.32
N ASP A 5 -7.44 -10.13 2.72
CA ASP A 5 -7.85 -9.82 4.08
C ASP A 5 -9.32 -10.25 4.27
N PRO A 6 -9.62 -11.20 5.16
CA PRO A 6 -10.98 -11.69 5.36
C PRO A 6 -11.92 -10.64 5.95
N LEU A 7 -11.40 -9.51 6.44
CA LEU A 7 -12.17 -8.47 7.12
C LEU A 7 -12.38 -7.20 6.30
N ALA A 8 -11.86 -7.09 5.07
CA ALA A 8 -12.30 -6.00 4.19
C ALA A 8 -12.26 -6.30 2.69
N HIS A 9 -13.25 -5.74 1.99
CA HIS A 9 -13.56 -5.98 0.58
C HIS A 9 -12.85 -5.03 -0.40
N LEU A 10 -11.75 -4.41 0.03
CA LEU A 10 -10.97 -3.55 -0.84
C LEU A 10 -10.01 -4.47 -1.61
N ALA A 11 -10.19 -4.62 -2.92
CA ALA A 11 -9.40 -5.53 -3.75
C ALA A 11 -8.00 -4.97 -4.07
N VAL A 12 -7.24 -4.57 -3.04
CA VAL A 12 -5.92 -3.91 -3.20
C VAL A 12 -4.83 -4.98 -3.26
N SER A 13 -3.94 -4.92 -4.25
CA SER A 13 -2.74 -5.77 -4.30
C SER A 13 -1.62 -5.25 -3.42
N LEU A 14 -0.64 -6.10 -3.09
CA LEU A 14 0.62 -5.66 -2.49
C LEU A 14 1.36 -4.65 -3.36
N ASP A 15 1.28 -4.77 -4.69
CA ASP A 15 1.87 -3.78 -5.60
C ASP A 15 1.27 -2.38 -5.34
N ALA A 16 -0.05 -2.29 -5.17
CA ALA A 16 -0.73 -1.03 -4.86
C ALA A 16 -0.39 -0.51 -3.46
N GLN A 17 -0.30 -1.39 -2.44
CA GLN A 17 0.16 -0.98 -1.11
C GLN A 17 1.58 -0.42 -1.15
N ARG A 18 2.48 -1.11 -1.87
CA ARG A 18 3.85 -0.65 -2.09
C ARG A 18 3.89 0.70 -2.79
N ALA A 19 3.07 0.90 -3.82
CA ALA A 19 2.99 2.19 -4.53
C ALA A 19 2.58 3.34 -3.60
N VAL A 20 1.61 3.11 -2.71
CA VAL A 20 1.22 4.09 -1.68
C VAL A 20 2.38 4.36 -0.71
N GLN A 21 3.10 3.33 -0.27
CA GLN A 21 4.25 3.49 0.63
C GLN A 21 5.36 4.35 -0.01
N VAL A 22 5.65 4.13 -1.30
CA VAL A 22 6.61 4.96 -2.06
C VAL A 22 6.11 6.41 -2.14
N ALA A 23 4.84 6.63 -2.52
CA ALA A 23 4.28 7.98 -2.60
C ALA A 23 4.31 8.71 -1.24
N CYS A 24 3.99 8.03 -0.14
CA CYS A 24 4.09 8.61 1.21
C CYS A 24 5.54 8.96 1.58
N HIS A 25 6.50 8.13 1.21
CA HIS A 25 7.92 8.40 1.44
C HIS A 25 8.37 9.66 0.68
N ASP A 26 8.01 9.78 -0.59
CA ASP A 26 8.35 10.93 -1.43
C ASP A 26 7.71 12.22 -0.88
N LEU A 27 6.41 12.18 -0.55
CA LEU A 27 5.71 13.32 0.06
C LEU A 27 6.31 13.73 1.41
N ALA A 28 6.76 12.77 2.23
CA ALA A 28 7.41 13.09 3.49
C ALA A 28 8.76 13.79 3.28
N HIS A 29 9.51 13.42 2.24
CA HIS A 29 10.76 14.11 1.89
C HIS A 29 10.49 15.53 1.39
N GLU A 30 9.51 15.68 0.51
CA GLU A 30 9.15 16.95 -0.11
C GLU A 30 8.57 17.95 0.91
N TYR A 31 7.59 17.52 1.71
CA TYR A 31 6.80 18.43 2.55
C TYR A 31 7.09 18.35 4.04
N ALA A 32 7.75 17.27 4.50
CA ALA A 32 8.03 17.06 5.92
C ALA A 32 9.52 16.92 6.23
N GLY A 33 10.41 17.26 5.29
CA GLY A 33 11.87 17.18 5.47
C GLY A 33 12.34 15.77 5.86
N GLY A 34 11.74 14.74 5.28
CA GLY A 34 12.04 13.33 5.50
C GLY A 34 11.47 12.75 6.81
N ARG A 35 10.70 13.51 7.59
CA ARG A 35 10.10 13.03 8.83
C ARG A 35 8.86 12.20 8.54
N TRP A 36 9.02 10.88 8.52
CA TRP A 36 7.93 9.92 8.33
C TRP A 36 7.86 8.93 9.50
N VAL A 37 6.68 8.81 10.10
CA VAL A 37 6.40 7.81 11.15
C VAL A 37 5.36 6.83 10.60
N ALA A 38 5.79 5.61 10.33
CA ALA A 38 4.90 4.53 9.94
C ALA A 38 4.39 3.78 11.17
N LEU A 39 3.07 3.67 11.30
CA LEU A 39 2.41 2.95 12.37
C LEU A 39 1.68 1.73 11.82
N GLY A 40 1.55 0.70 12.65
CA GLY A 40 0.69 -0.44 12.34
C GLY A 40 -0.79 -0.10 12.46
N GLY A 41 -1.60 -1.04 11.99
CA GLY A 41 -3.05 -1.04 12.08
C GLY A 41 -3.56 -2.46 11.98
N GLY A 42 -4.77 -2.62 11.43
CA GLY A 42 -5.29 -3.95 11.08
C GLY A 42 -4.49 -4.63 9.96
N GLY A 43 -4.59 -5.96 9.90
CA GLY A 43 -3.91 -6.79 8.90
C GLY A 43 -3.91 -8.24 9.38
N TYR A 44 -4.77 -9.06 8.78
CA TYR A 44 -5.12 -10.37 9.34
C TYR A 44 -4.69 -11.56 8.46
N ALA A 45 -4.29 -11.29 7.22
CA ALA A 45 -3.55 -12.24 6.40
C ALA A 45 -2.08 -12.28 6.84
N VAL A 46 -1.85 -12.91 8.01
CA VAL A 46 -0.58 -12.91 8.76
C VAL A 46 0.56 -13.65 8.08
N VAL A 47 0.27 -14.52 7.12
CA VAL A 47 1.26 -15.19 6.27
C VAL A 47 1.34 -14.50 4.92
N GLU A 48 0.20 -14.37 4.26
CA GLU A 48 0.18 -13.94 2.86
C GLU A 48 0.51 -12.46 2.70
N VAL A 49 0.05 -11.55 3.56
CA VAL A 49 0.10 -10.12 3.21
C VAL A 49 0.99 -9.33 4.15
N VAL A 50 0.73 -9.43 5.46
CA VAL A 50 1.31 -8.54 6.46
C VAL A 50 2.84 -8.54 6.43
N PRO A 51 3.54 -9.70 6.39
CA PRO A 51 4.99 -9.72 6.38
C PRO A 51 5.58 -9.10 5.10
N ARG A 52 4.98 -9.38 3.93
CA ARG A 52 5.43 -8.83 2.65
C ARG A 52 5.25 -7.31 2.59
N SER A 53 4.08 -6.81 3.00
CA SER A 53 3.77 -5.37 3.03
C SER A 53 4.71 -4.58 3.95
N TRP A 54 4.97 -5.09 5.15
CA TRP A 54 5.91 -4.46 6.09
C TRP A 54 7.36 -4.53 5.65
N THR A 55 7.76 -5.62 4.98
CA THR A 55 9.11 -5.74 4.42
C THR A 55 9.34 -4.66 3.36
N HIS A 56 8.37 -4.42 2.48
CA HIS A 56 8.44 -3.31 1.52
C HIS A 56 8.52 -1.96 2.22
N LEU A 57 7.65 -1.71 3.19
CA LEU A 57 7.63 -0.45 3.94
C LEU A 57 8.96 -0.15 4.60
N VAL A 58 9.54 -1.13 5.31
CA VAL A 58 10.83 -0.98 5.99
C VAL A 58 11.96 -0.78 4.98
N GLY A 59 11.94 -1.51 3.86
CA GLY A 59 12.91 -1.32 2.78
C GLY A 59 12.87 0.08 2.20
N ILE A 60 11.67 0.59 1.91
CA ILE A 60 11.45 1.96 1.41
C ILE A 60 11.93 2.99 2.43
N ALA A 61 11.49 2.89 3.68
CA ALA A 61 11.89 3.81 4.75
C ALA A 61 13.41 3.82 4.98
N ALA A 62 14.08 2.68 4.80
CA ALA A 62 15.52 2.53 4.94
C ALA A 62 16.33 2.91 3.67
N GLY A 63 15.69 3.40 2.61
CA GLY A 63 16.35 3.71 1.33
C GLY A 63 16.91 2.48 0.61
N ARG A 64 16.40 1.29 0.92
CA ARG A 64 16.79 -0.01 0.34
C ARG A 64 15.54 -0.78 -0.09
N PRO A 65 14.81 -0.30 -1.11
CA PRO A 65 13.55 -0.89 -1.52
C PRO A 65 13.75 -2.32 -2.06
N VAL A 66 12.78 -3.20 -1.77
CA VAL A 66 12.74 -4.54 -2.34
C VAL A 66 12.09 -4.49 -3.72
N ALA A 67 12.68 -5.18 -4.71
CA ALA A 67 12.10 -5.28 -6.03
C ALA A 67 10.79 -6.10 -5.99
N PRO A 68 9.72 -5.70 -6.68
CA PRO A 68 8.41 -6.37 -6.60
C PRO A 68 8.44 -7.88 -6.87
N GLU A 69 9.21 -8.28 -7.87
CA GLU A 69 9.31 -9.65 -8.37
C GLU A 69 10.25 -10.54 -7.53
N THR A 70 10.87 -9.98 -6.48
CA THR A 70 11.81 -10.69 -5.62
C THR A 70 11.19 -11.98 -5.09
N VAL A 71 11.91 -13.09 -5.25
CA VAL A 71 11.52 -14.38 -4.69
C VAL A 71 11.78 -14.40 -3.19
N ILE A 72 10.78 -14.86 -2.43
CA ILE A 72 10.89 -14.97 -0.99
C ILE A 72 11.89 -16.07 -0.63
N PRO A 73 12.86 -15.76 0.28
CA PRO A 73 13.87 -16.72 0.70
C PRO A 73 13.27 -18.05 1.13
N GLU A 74 13.86 -19.15 0.67
CA GLU A 74 13.35 -20.49 0.98
C GLU A 74 13.31 -20.77 2.48
N GLY A 75 14.32 -20.31 3.24
CA GLY A 75 14.36 -20.46 4.69
C GLY A 75 13.12 -19.86 5.38
N TRP A 76 12.66 -18.69 4.92
CA TRP A 76 11.44 -18.08 5.45
C TRP A 76 10.19 -18.90 5.08
N ARG A 77 10.09 -19.38 3.83
CA ARG A 77 8.94 -20.21 3.39
C ARG A 77 8.87 -21.53 4.16
N ARG A 78 10.02 -22.15 4.45
CA ARG A 78 10.12 -23.36 5.29
C ARG A 78 9.64 -23.07 6.72
N GLU A 79 10.03 -21.93 7.30
CA GLU A 79 9.61 -21.53 8.64
C GLU A 79 8.10 -21.29 8.72
N VAL A 80 7.52 -20.61 7.72
CA VAL A 80 6.07 -20.46 7.62
C VAL A 80 5.38 -21.81 7.61
N PHE A 81 5.81 -22.73 6.74
CA PHE A 81 5.22 -24.05 6.66
C PHE A 81 5.37 -24.84 7.97
N ALA A 82 6.51 -24.74 8.66
CA ALA A 82 6.71 -25.38 9.95
C ALA A 82 5.72 -24.90 11.02
N ARG A 83 5.38 -23.60 11.01
CA ARG A 83 4.47 -22.97 11.98
C ARG A 83 3.00 -23.12 11.65
N THR A 84 2.63 -23.05 10.37
CA THR A 84 1.22 -22.93 9.95
C THR A 84 0.72 -24.16 9.19
N ARG A 85 1.62 -25.03 8.73
CA ARG A 85 1.34 -26.13 7.78
C ARG A 85 0.73 -25.67 6.46
N SER A 86 0.82 -24.37 6.16
CA SER A 86 0.41 -23.78 4.89
C SER A 86 1.63 -23.36 4.09
N LEU A 87 1.53 -23.46 2.76
CA LEU A 87 2.53 -22.86 1.89
C LEU A 87 2.38 -21.34 1.96
N GLY A 88 3.49 -20.64 2.15
CA GLY A 88 3.52 -19.18 2.08
C GLY A 88 3.74 -18.67 0.65
N PRO A 89 3.65 -17.35 0.45
CA PRO A 89 3.81 -16.73 -0.86
C PRO A 89 5.22 -16.94 -1.42
N VAL A 90 5.33 -16.99 -2.75
CA VAL A 90 6.61 -17.20 -3.45
C VAL A 90 7.30 -15.89 -3.81
N ARG A 91 6.54 -14.82 -4.06
CA ARG A 91 7.05 -13.52 -4.51
C ARG A 91 6.64 -12.39 -3.57
N MET A 92 7.43 -11.33 -3.57
CA MET A 92 7.24 -10.16 -2.70
C MET A 92 6.04 -9.29 -3.07
N THR A 93 5.48 -9.40 -4.28
CA THR A 93 4.20 -8.79 -4.67
C THR A 93 3.34 -9.76 -5.49
N ASP A 94 2.18 -9.28 -5.98
CA ASP A 94 1.15 -10.11 -6.63
C ASP A 94 1.23 -10.04 -8.16
N GLY A 95 2.31 -9.47 -8.70
CA GLY A 95 2.54 -9.38 -10.14
C GLY A 95 1.66 -8.35 -10.84
N ARG A 96 1.21 -7.32 -10.12
CA ARG A 96 0.43 -6.19 -10.67
C ARG A 96 1.29 -4.94 -10.89
N TRP A 97 2.59 -5.11 -10.97
CA TRP A 97 3.56 -4.04 -11.23
C TRP A 97 3.79 -3.86 -12.74
N PRO A 98 3.97 -2.62 -13.26
CA PRO A 98 3.86 -1.34 -12.55
C PRO A 98 2.42 -0.97 -12.21
N VAL A 99 2.24 -0.31 -11.07
CA VAL A 99 0.94 0.26 -10.68
C VAL A 99 0.79 1.63 -11.33
N ALA A 100 -0.25 1.80 -12.14
CA ALA A 100 -0.63 3.09 -12.70
C ALA A 100 -1.80 3.68 -11.92
N TRP A 101 -1.73 4.99 -11.66
CA TRP A 101 -2.83 5.79 -11.14
C TRP A 101 -2.74 7.20 -11.72
N ALA A 102 -3.88 7.87 -11.89
CA ALA A 102 -3.93 9.22 -12.44
C ALA A 102 -3.78 10.26 -11.33
N SER A 103 -2.94 11.28 -11.56
CA SER A 103 -2.90 12.45 -10.68
C SER A 103 -4.25 13.16 -10.69
N TRP A 104 -4.67 13.66 -9.54
CA TRP A 104 -5.86 14.51 -9.44
C TRP A 104 -5.74 15.79 -10.29
N GLU A 105 -4.52 16.26 -10.54
CA GLU A 105 -4.25 17.43 -11.39
C GLU A 105 -4.52 17.16 -12.87
N ALA A 106 -4.55 15.89 -13.29
CA ALA A 106 -4.94 15.49 -14.64
C ALA A 106 -6.47 15.56 -14.87
N GLY A 107 -7.23 15.96 -13.86
CA GLY A 107 -8.68 15.97 -13.84
C GLY A 107 -9.27 14.80 -13.07
N TYR A 108 -10.59 14.71 -13.05
CA TYR A 108 -11.35 13.63 -12.45
C TYR A 108 -12.46 13.20 -13.42
N ASP A 109 -12.89 11.94 -13.34
CA ASP A 109 -14.01 11.40 -14.11
C ASP A 109 -15.31 11.57 -13.31
N PRO A 110 -16.27 12.42 -13.76
CA PRO A 110 -17.54 12.60 -13.07
C PRO A 110 -18.40 11.35 -12.99
N ALA A 111 -18.15 10.33 -13.83
CA ALA A 111 -18.85 9.05 -13.79
C ALA A 111 -18.20 8.04 -12.82
N ASP A 112 -16.95 8.26 -12.41
CA ASP A 112 -16.25 7.39 -11.50
C ASP A 112 -16.70 7.62 -10.04
N ARG A 113 -17.02 6.52 -9.35
CA ARG A 113 -17.56 6.57 -7.98
C ARG A 113 -16.51 6.97 -6.94
N LEU A 114 -15.24 6.62 -7.16
CA LEU A 114 -14.15 7.04 -6.29
C LEU A 114 -13.91 8.54 -6.44
N ASP A 115 -13.88 9.06 -7.66
CA ASP A 115 -13.70 10.49 -7.92
C ASP A 115 -14.86 11.32 -7.36
N GLN A 116 -16.10 10.84 -7.52
CA GLN A 116 -17.26 11.45 -6.86
C GLN A 116 -17.10 11.51 -5.33
N ALA A 117 -16.61 10.44 -4.71
CA ALA A 117 -16.37 10.39 -3.27
C ALA A 117 -15.25 11.36 -2.84
N VAL A 118 -14.16 11.45 -3.61
CA VAL A 118 -13.08 12.41 -3.35
C VAL A 118 -13.58 13.85 -3.47
N VAL A 119 -14.31 14.20 -4.53
CA VAL A 119 -14.92 15.54 -4.71
C VAL A 119 -15.87 15.87 -3.55
N ALA A 120 -16.73 14.93 -3.16
CA ALA A 120 -17.66 15.13 -2.05
C ALA A 120 -16.91 15.42 -0.74
N ALA A 121 -15.85 14.66 -0.45
CA ALA A 121 -15.02 14.87 0.74
C ALA A 121 -14.32 16.24 0.72
N ARG A 122 -13.75 16.64 -0.42
CA ARG A 122 -13.12 17.96 -0.60
C ARG A 122 -14.11 19.09 -0.34
N ARG A 123 -15.29 19.04 -0.98
CA ARG A 123 -16.36 20.04 -0.79
C ARG A 123 -16.82 20.15 0.66
N ALA A 124 -16.87 19.04 1.38
CA ALA A 124 -17.29 19.02 2.78
C ALA A 124 -16.20 19.54 3.75
N VAL A 125 -14.92 19.24 3.49
CA VAL A 125 -13.83 19.46 4.46
C VAL A 125 -12.99 20.69 4.16
N PHE A 126 -12.73 21.01 2.89
CA PHE A 126 -11.77 22.05 2.50
C PHE A 126 -12.19 23.46 2.94
N PRO A 127 -13.46 23.87 2.80
CA PRO A 127 -13.90 25.19 3.28
C PRO A 127 -13.69 25.39 4.78
N LEU A 128 -13.80 24.32 5.58
CA LEU A 128 -13.56 24.35 7.03
C LEU A 128 -12.08 24.59 7.38
N ARG A 129 -11.18 24.50 6.39
CA ARG A 129 -9.74 24.72 6.51
C ARG A 129 -9.25 25.92 5.69
N GLY A 130 -10.16 26.74 5.15
CA GLY A 130 -9.81 27.89 4.31
C GLY A 130 -9.27 27.51 2.92
N LEU A 131 -9.50 26.28 2.48
CA LEU A 131 -9.08 25.78 1.18
C LEU A 131 -10.24 25.81 0.18
N LEU A 132 -9.92 26.02 -1.10
CA LEU A 132 -10.89 25.91 -2.20
C LEU A 132 -11.10 24.45 -2.56
N ALA A 133 -12.37 24.03 -2.68
CA ALA A 133 -12.77 22.67 -2.98
C ALA A 133 -12.45 22.25 -4.43
#